data_AF-A0A8S3BPB9-F1
#
_entry.id   AF-A0A8S3BPB9-F1
#
_cell.length_a   1.000
_cell.length_b   1.000
_cell.length_c   1.000
_cell.angle_alpha   90.00
_cell.angle_beta   90.00
_cell.angle_gamma   90.00
#
_symmetry.space_group_name_H-M   'P 1'
#
loop_
_entity.id
_entity.type
_entity.pdbx_description
1 polymer ?
#
loop_
_entity_poly.entity_id
_entity_poly.type
_entity_poly.pdbx_seq_one_letter_code
_entity_poly.pdbx_strand_id
1 'polypeptide(L)'
;FQENAVFIDDCFQSGLVQATVENRHKFRTSVNTGIETKDIANFTRALNMAFDLLDTARMKIARTENAKLICQCHYLQTDNQTETQRDAFCPSDLHGKNHAKEEPIFLDSTGCNKMIMIVTDGATETALNVFQSRNWYPNNVSTCHPIETRVFTYMIGRELGDPKHIKWMSCANKGYYAHVSTLEDIQENVEDYIPVTARPIAMYNDHVTVWSSVFLDVERTLPIKTYKWFPFKLSDLSMSMDEFKNKSKPVHLMISIAQPVLNPPQDKKDENILLGAVGVDIPVKLLQEFS
;
A
#
# COMPACT_ATOMS: atom_id res chain seq x y z
N PHE A 1 12.09 9.64 -11.84
CA PHE A 1 13.26 10.03 -11.02
C PHE A 1 14.28 10.60 -11.97
N GLN A 2 14.69 11.86 -11.81
CA GLN A 2 15.74 12.46 -12.63
C GLN A 2 17.06 12.44 -11.85
N GLU A 3 18.16 12.86 -12.45
CA GLU A 3 19.48 12.94 -11.80
C GLU A 3 19.41 13.74 -10.49
N ASN A 4 18.63 14.82 -10.50
CA ASN A 4 18.23 15.56 -9.32
C ASN A 4 16.82 15.14 -8.90
N ALA A 5 16.72 14.13 -8.03
CA ALA A 5 15.45 13.74 -7.43
C ALA A 5 14.84 14.93 -6.65
N VAL A 6 13.58 15.23 -6.93
CA VAL A 6 12.80 16.32 -6.33
C VAL A 6 11.45 15.79 -5.88
N PHE A 7 10.85 16.46 -4.89
CA PHE A 7 9.46 16.20 -4.52
C PHE A 7 8.53 16.81 -5.55
N ILE A 8 7.39 16.16 -5.77
CA ILE A 8 6.42 16.58 -6.77
C ILE A 8 5.66 17.85 -6.37
N ASP A 9 5.63 18.14 -5.08
CA ASP A 9 4.92 19.28 -4.53
C ASP A 9 5.73 19.88 -3.40
N ASP A 10 6.30 21.07 -3.65
CA ASP A 10 7.12 21.79 -2.69
C ASP A 10 6.33 22.22 -1.44
N CYS A 11 5.00 22.36 -1.54
CA CYS A 11 4.18 22.78 -0.40
C CYS A 11 4.09 21.71 0.68
N PHE A 12 4.36 20.44 0.37
CA PHE A 12 4.40 19.37 1.38
C PHE A 12 5.69 19.39 2.21
N GLN A 13 6.56 20.39 2.01
CA GLN A 13 7.75 20.66 2.82
C GLN A 13 8.64 19.42 3.02
N SER A 14 8.73 18.56 1.99
CA SER A 14 9.46 17.30 2.10
C SER A 14 8.99 16.48 3.31
N GLY A 15 7.68 16.32 3.45
CA GLY A 15 7.06 15.58 4.55
C GLY A 15 5.84 14.78 4.10
N LEU A 16 5.48 13.78 4.89
CA LEU A 16 4.21 13.07 4.72
C LEU A 16 3.06 13.95 5.21
N VAL A 17 1.99 14.01 4.42
CA VAL A 17 0.76 14.74 4.75
C VAL A 17 -0.40 13.77 4.79
N GLN A 18 -1.42 14.07 5.59
CA GLN A 18 -2.65 13.28 5.60
C GLN A 18 -3.29 13.32 4.21
N ALA A 19 -3.70 12.15 3.70
CA ALA A 19 -4.34 12.02 2.39
C ALA A 19 -5.82 12.46 2.41
N THR A 20 -6.08 13.73 2.77
CA THR A 20 -7.42 14.35 2.70
C THR A 20 -7.89 14.47 1.25
N VAL A 21 -9.18 14.72 1.03
CA VAL A 21 -9.73 14.92 -0.33
C VAL A 21 -8.99 16.05 -1.06
N GLU A 22 -8.69 17.14 -0.35
CA GLU A 22 -7.94 18.28 -0.88
C GLU A 22 -6.50 17.90 -1.24
N ASN A 23 -5.77 17.24 -0.32
CA ASN A 23 -4.37 16.86 -0.57
C ASN A 23 -4.24 15.85 -1.71
N ARG A 24 -5.19 14.90 -1.85
CA ARG A 24 -5.22 13.97 -2.99
C ARG A 24 -5.51 14.69 -4.31
N HIS A 25 -6.43 15.65 -4.31
CA HIS A 25 -6.73 16.45 -5.50
C HIS A 25 -5.53 17.30 -5.93
N LYS A 26 -4.86 17.93 -4.97
CA LYS A 26 -3.63 18.67 -5.19
C LYS A 26 -2.54 17.77 -5.76
N PHE A 27 -2.26 16.65 -5.11
CA PHE A 27 -1.28 15.67 -5.59
C PHE A 27 -1.56 15.20 -7.02
N ARG A 28 -2.81 14.84 -7.34
CA ARG A 28 -3.21 14.44 -8.70
C ARG A 28 -2.98 15.56 -9.72
N THR A 29 -3.23 16.81 -9.34
CA THR A 29 -3.00 17.96 -10.21
C THR A 29 -1.50 18.15 -10.44
N SER A 30 -0.69 18.13 -9.38
CA SER A 30 0.78 18.22 -9.47
C SER A 30 1.38 17.08 -10.29
N VAL A 31 0.84 15.86 -10.21
CA VAL A 31 1.21 14.73 -11.10
C VAL A 31 0.91 15.01 -12.57
N ASN A 32 -0.29 15.51 -12.87
CA ASN A 32 -0.71 15.72 -14.26
C ASN A 32 0.00 16.90 -14.95
N THR A 33 0.42 17.91 -14.18
CA THR A 33 0.99 19.15 -14.75
C THR A 33 2.48 19.31 -14.48
N GLY A 34 3.02 18.68 -13.45
CA GLY A 34 4.36 18.95 -12.91
C GLY A 34 5.42 17.89 -13.22
N ILE A 35 5.05 16.77 -13.85
CA ILE A 35 6.02 15.72 -14.20
C ILE A 35 6.50 15.91 -15.64
N GLU A 36 7.75 16.35 -15.78
CA GLU A 36 8.50 16.21 -17.03
C GLU A 36 9.54 15.11 -16.85
N THR A 37 9.75 14.27 -17.86
CA THR A 37 10.81 13.25 -17.84
C THR A 37 12.07 13.83 -18.49
N LYS A 38 13.14 13.98 -17.71
CA LYS A 38 14.46 14.46 -18.17
C LYS A 38 15.54 13.58 -17.57
N ASP A 39 16.64 13.43 -18.29
CA ASP A 39 17.87 12.77 -17.85
C ASP A 39 17.68 11.30 -17.39
N ILE A 40 18.71 10.77 -16.73
CA ILE A 40 18.80 9.38 -16.29
C ILE A 40 18.19 9.22 -14.89
N ALA A 41 17.52 8.09 -14.65
CA ALA A 41 16.94 7.77 -13.37
C ALA A 41 17.98 7.42 -12.30
N ASN A 42 18.08 8.25 -11.25
CA ASN A 42 18.93 8.00 -10.09
C ASN A 42 18.11 7.38 -8.94
N PHE A 43 18.04 6.05 -8.91
CA PHE A 43 17.33 5.30 -7.86
C PHE A 43 17.95 5.50 -6.48
N THR A 44 19.27 5.53 -6.41
CA THR A 44 20.02 5.68 -5.14
C THR A 44 19.62 6.98 -4.43
N ARG A 45 19.59 8.10 -5.14
CA ARG A 45 19.22 9.40 -4.56
C ARG A 45 17.74 9.43 -4.16
N ALA A 46 16.86 8.97 -5.06
CA ALA A 46 15.42 8.98 -4.82
C ALA A 46 15.03 8.14 -3.60
N LEU A 47 15.62 6.94 -3.46
CA LEU A 47 15.35 6.05 -2.34
C LEU A 47 15.89 6.62 -1.01
N ASN A 48 17.07 7.23 -1.00
CA ASN A 48 17.57 7.91 0.20
C ASN A 48 16.61 9.01 0.66
N MET A 49 16.13 9.84 -0.27
CA MET A 49 15.13 10.87 0.05
C MET A 49 13.82 10.26 0.59
N ALA A 50 13.37 9.14 0.01
CA ALA A 50 12.16 8.45 0.48
C ALA A 50 12.34 7.88 1.90
N PHE A 51 13.49 7.29 2.21
CA PHE A 51 13.80 6.83 3.57
C PHE A 51 13.92 7.99 4.57
N ASP A 52 14.57 9.10 4.18
CA ASP A 52 14.64 10.31 5.01
C ASP A 52 13.24 10.86 5.36
N LEU A 53 12.29 10.81 4.41
CA LEU A 53 10.89 11.17 4.66
C LEU A 53 10.24 10.27 5.71
N LEU A 54 10.39 8.95 5.57
CA LEU A 54 9.80 7.96 6.48
C LEU A 54 10.37 8.09 7.89
N ASP A 55 11.68 8.27 8.01
CA ASP A 55 12.37 8.47 9.29
C ASP A 55 11.93 9.76 9.97
N THR A 56 11.80 10.85 9.20
CA THR A 56 11.31 12.13 9.71
C THR A 56 9.87 12.02 10.20
N ALA A 57 8.99 11.33 9.47
CA ALA A 57 7.61 11.11 9.88
C ALA A 57 7.54 10.28 11.17
N ARG A 58 8.36 9.21 11.28
CA ARG A 58 8.44 8.39 12.50
C ARG A 58 8.83 9.21 13.72
N MET A 59 9.85 10.07 13.60
CA MET A 59 10.29 10.94 14.70
C MET A 59 9.21 11.95 15.11
N LYS A 60 8.42 12.48 14.16
CA LYS A 60 7.31 13.39 14.47
C LYS A 60 6.19 12.68 15.23
N ILE A 61 5.82 11.47 14.82
CA ILE A 61 4.79 10.66 15.50
C ILE A 61 5.25 10.30 16.92
N ALA A 62 6.47 9.78 17.07
CA ALA A 62 7.03 9.39 18.36
C ALA A 62 7.22 10.55 19.37
N ARG A 63 7.24 11.81 18.90
CA ARG A 63 7.25 13.00 19.78
C ARG A 63 5.86 13.46 20.18
N THR A 64 4.85 13.17 19.36
CA THR A 64 3.47 13.65 19.54
C THR A 64 2.69 12.68 20.42
N GLU A 65 2.93 11.39 20.23
CA GLU A 65 2.47 10.34 21.11
C GLU A 65 3.64 10.03 22.04
N ASN A 66 3.48 10.10 23.37
CA ASN A 66 4.48 9.59 24.34
C ASN A 66 4.63 8.04 24.24
N ALA A 67 4.56 7.49 23.02
CA ALA A 67 4.69 6.09 22.70
C ALA A 67 6.16 5.72 22.82
N LYS A 68 6.47 4.94 23.86
CA LYS A 68 7.77 4.29 24.00
C LYS A 68 7.94 3.36 22.80
N LEU A 69 8.84 3.74 21.89
CA LEU A 69 9.18 2.99 20.68
C LEU A 69 9.88 1.67 21.07
N ILE A 70 9.09 0.64 21.38
CA ILE A 70 9.61 -0.69 21.72
C ILE A 70 9.63 -1.52 20.43
N CYS A 71 10.76 -1.50 19.72
CA CYS A 71 11.08 -2.51 18.74
C CYS A 71 11.54 -3.77 19.51
N GLN A 72 10.66 -4.77 19.68
CA GLN A 72 11.05 -6.05 20.28
C GLN A 72 11.10 -7.13 19.20
N CYS A 73 12.30 -7.40 18.68
CA CYS A 73 12.52 -8.56 17.83
C CYS A 73 12.51 -9.82 18.72
N HIS A 74 11.56 -10.73 18.50
CA HIS A 74 11.66 -12.08 19.05
C HIS A 74 12.59 -12.90 18.16
N TYR A 75 13.76 -13.26 18.67
CA TYR A 75 14.75 -14.09 17.99
C TYR A 75 14.34 -15.56 18.17
N LEU A 76 13.98 -16.26 17.10
CA LEU A 76 13.97 -17.73 17.11
C LEU A 76 15.35 -18.19 16.64
N GLN A 77 16.10 -18.85 17.53
CA GLN A 77 17.39 -19.45 17.22
C GLN A 77 17.21 -20.49 16.12
N THR A 78 17.93 -20.35 15.00
CA THR A 78 18.06 -21.41 14.00
C THR A 78 19.48 -21.97 14.06
N ASP A 79 19.57 -23.29 14.22
CA ASP A 79 20.82 -24.04 14.24
C ASP A 79 21.66 -23.86 12.96
N ASN A 80 22.97 -23.92 13.18
CA ASN A 80 24.01 -23.98 12.16
C ASN A 80 23.70 -25.06 11.11
N GLN A 81 23.62 -24.69 9.83
CA GLN A 81 24.44 -25.31 8.78
C GLN A 81 24.35 -24.62 7.41
N THR A 82 25.56 -24.36 6.89
CA THR A 82 26.00 -24.26 5.49
C THR A 82 25.49 -23.14 4.58
N GLU A 83 26.44 -22.25 4.27
CA GLU A 83 26.45 -21.28 3.17
C GLU A 83 26.26 -21.96 1.81
N THR A 84 25.26 -21.51 1.06
CA THR A 84 25.24 -21.53 -0.40
C THR A 84 24.51 -20.26 -0.86
N GLN A 85 24.97 -19.67 -1.97
CA GLN A 85 24.46 -18.44 -2.58
C GLN A 85 22.93 -18.40 -2.57
N ARG A 86 22.35 -17.40 -1.90
CA ARG A 86 20.89 -17.18 -1.88
C ARG A 86 20.56 -16.01 -2.79
N ASP A 87 20.06 -16.34 -3.98
CA ASP A 87 19.32 -15.41 -4.82
C ASP A 87 18.20 -14.76 -3.99
N ALA A 88 18.02 -13.44 -4.12
CA ALA A 88 16.94 -12.74 -3.43
C ALA A 88 15.60 -13.30 -3.88
N PHE A 89 14.89 -13.89 -2.93
CA PHE A 89 13.69 -14.65 -3.19
C PHE A 89 12.52 -13.71 -3.50
N CYS A 90 12.29 -13.45 -4.79
CA CYS A 90 10.92 -13.29 -5.27
C CYS A 90 10.32 -14.69 -5.37
N PRO A 91 9.21 -14.99 -4.67
CA PRO A 91 8.40 -16.13 -5.05
C PRO A 91 7.94 -15.84 -6.48
N SER A 92 8.60 -16.45 -7.45
CA SER A 92 8.26 -16.29 -8.87
C SER A 92 7.03 -17.12 -9.22
N ASP A 93 6.44 -17.81 -8.24
CA ASP A 93 5.39 -18.78 -8.43
C ASP A 93 4.34 -18.64 -7.32
N LEU A 94 3.37 -17.76 -7.50
CA LEU A 94 2.06 -17.91 -6.85
C LEU A 94 1.17 -18.93 -7.62
N HIS A 95 1.80 -19.87 -8.32
CA HIS A 95 1.23 -21.17 -8.61
C HIS A 95 2.01 -22.26 -7.86
N GLY A 96 1.66 -22.40 -6.59
CA GLY A 96 1.85 -23.60 -5.79
C GLY A 96 3.27 -24.14 -5.68
N LYS A 97 3.94 -23.83 -4.55
CA LYS A 97 4.55 -24.83 -3.66
C LYS A 97 5.10 -24.20 -2.39
N ASN A 98 4.69 -24.82 -1.28
CA ASN A 98 5.24 -24.88 0.06
C ASN A 98 6.55 -24.12 0.31
N HIS A 99 6.53 -23.15 1.23
CA HIS A 99 7.61 -22.97 2.21
C HIS A 99 7.04 -22.34 3.48
N ALA A 100 6.54 -23.19 4.38
CA ALA A 100 6.31 -22.83 5.77
C ALA A 100 7.67 -22.76 6.49
N LYS A 101 8.12 -21.55 6.81
CA LYS A 101 8.99 -21.29 7.97
C LYS A 101 8.47 -20.03 8.64
N GLU A 102 8.00 -20.20 9.86
CA GLU A 102 7.44 -19.18 10.74
C GLU A 102 8.33 -17.93 10.76
N GLU A 103 7.75 -16.76 10.45
CA GLU A 103 8.47 -15.48 10.41
C GLU A 103 8.36 -14.75 11.77
N PRO A 104 9.47 -14.19 12.30
CA PRO A 104 9.42 -13.31 13.46
C PRO A 104 8.69 -12.01 13.12
N ILE A 105 7.85 -11.57 14.05
CA ILE A 105 6.86 -10.53 13.80
C ILE A 105 7.34 -9.17 14.28
N PHE A 106 7.24 -8.16 13.42
CA PHE A 106 7.61 -6.79 13.72
C PHE A 106 6.36 -5.89 13.64
N LEU A 107 5.81 -5.56 14.80
CA LEU A 107 4.86 -4.47 14.97
C LEU A 107 5.63 -3.30 15.61
N ASP A 108 5.91 -2.24 14.83
CA ASP A 108 6.38 -0.96 15.40
C ASP A 108 5.30 -0.46 16.37
N SER A 109 5.68 0.23 17.44
CA SER A 109 4.76 0.69 18.51
C SER A 109 3.75 1.76 18.06
N THR A 110 3.66 2.02 16.75
CA THR A 110 2.66 2.86 16.08
C THR A 110 1.63 2.05 15.29
N GLY A 111 1.80 0.73 15.17
CA GLY A 111 0.86 -0.15 14.46
C GLY A 111 0.71 0.12 12.96
N CYS A 112 1.60 0.91 12.34
CA CYS A 112 1.42 1.38 10.97
C CYS A 112 2.35 0.70 9.96
N ASN A 113 1.79 0.25 8.83
CA ASN A 113 2.55 -0.27 7.70
C ASN A 113 3.38 0.86 7.05
N LYS A 114 4.70 0.66 6.92
CA LYS A 114 5.57 1.55 6.13
C LYS A 114 5.79 0.95 4.77
N MET A 115 5.61 1.76 3.72
CA MET A 115 5.81 1.30 2.36
C MET A 115 6.33 2.39 1.43
N ILE A 116 7.08 1.96 0.41
CA ILE A 116 7.50 2.77 -0.74
C ILE A 116 6.95 2.09 -1.98
N MET A 117 6.27 2.85 -2.84
CA MET A 117 5.82 2.38 -4.16
C MET A 117 6.68 3.04 -5.24
N ILE A 118 7.32 2.23 -6.08
CA ILE A 118 8.16 2.68 -7.18
C ILE A 118 7.42 2.41 -8.48
N VAL A 119 7.20 3.46 -9.27
CA VAL A 119 6.58 3.37 -10.61
C VAL A 119 7.66 3.72 -11.63
N THR A 120 7.97 2.81 -12.54
CA THR A 120 9.08 2.98 -13.52
C THR A 120 8.85 2.11 -14.75
N ASP A 121 9.53 2.39 -15.86
CA ASP A 121 9.55 1.57 -17.07
C ASP A 121 10.69 0.53 -17.06
N GLY A 122 11.72 0.77 -16.25
CA GLY A 122 12.78 -0.20 -15.94
C GLY A 122 13.78 0.32 -14.92
N ALA A 123 14.84 -0.46 -14.66
CA ALA A 123 16.02 -0.01 -13.94
C ALA A 123 17.27 -0.71 -14.48
N THR A 124 18.39 0.00 -14.45
CA THR A 124 19.72 -0.50 -14.83
C THR A 124 20.50 -1.08 -13.65
N GLU A 125 20.09 -0.78 -12.41
CA GLU A 125 20.77 -1.23 -11.20
C GLU A 125 19.77 -1.56 -10.09
N THR A 126 20.20 -2.41 -9.16
CA THR A 126 19.52 -2.62 -7.88
C THR A 126 20.18 -1.73 -6.84
N ALA A 127 19.43 -0.80 -6.25
CA ALA A 127 19.90 0.12 -5.20
C ALA A 127 20.21 -0.60 -3.86
N LEU A 128 20.92 -1.72 -3.93
CA LEU A 128 21.25 -2.66 -2.85
C LEU A 128 21.86 -1.94 -1.64
N ASN A 129 22.84 -1.06 -1.89
CA ASN A 129 23.53 -0.33 -0.83
C ASN A 129 22.56 0.55 -0.01
N VAL A 130 21.53 1.10 -0.65
CA VAL A 130 20.50 1.90 0.05
C VAL A 130 19.62 1.01 0.91
N PHE A 131 19.13 -0.12 0.37
CA PHE A 131 18.29 -1.03 1.16
C PHE A 131 19.05 -1.67 2.34
N GLN A 132 20.31 -2.07 2.13
CA GLN A 132 21.16 -2.60 3.18
C GLN A 132 21.39 -1.59 4.32
N SER A 133 21.61 -0.32 3.97
CA SER A 133 21.91 0.71 4.98
C SER A 133 20.67 1.31 5.65
N ARG A 134 19.55 1.41 4.93
CA ARG A 134 18.36 2.14 5.39
C ARG A 134 17.19 1.24 5.81
N ASN A 135 17.12 -0.02 5.36
CA ASN A 135 15.93 -0.86 5.56
C ASN A 135 16.23 -2.24 6.19
N TRP A 136 17.44 -2.78 6.02
CA TRP A 136 17.81 -4.11 6.54
C TRP A 136 18.64 -3.98 7.81
N TYR A 137 18.15 -4.47 8.96
CA TYR A 137 18.85 -4.38 10.25
C TYR A 137 19.09 -5.77 10.87
N PRO A 138 20.21 -6.04 11.58
CA PRO A 138 21.55 -5.46 11.48
C PRO A 138 22.38 -6.17 10.38
N ASN A 139 23.52 -5.57 10.02
CA ASN A 139 24.37 -5.83 8.84
C ASN A 139 24.98 -7.26 8.68
N ASN A 140 24.45 -8.26 9.37
CA ASN A 140 24.85 -9.66 9.33
C ASN A 140 23.81 -10.46 8.55
N VAL A 141 24.23 -11.07 7.43
CA VAL A 141 23.40 -11.77 6.44
C VAL A 141 22.88 -13.12 6.99
N SER A 142 22.07 -13.09 8.06
CA SER A 142 21.26 -14.23 8.50
C SER A 142 19.82 -14.05 8.02
N THR A 143 19.17 -15.15 7.64
CA THR A 143 17.95 -15.26 6.81
C THR A 143 16.65 -14.66 7.34
N CYS A 144 16.69 -13.79 8.35
CA CYS A 144 15.53 -13.13 8.94
C CYS A 144 15.90 -11.69 9.33
N HIS A 145 16.17 -10.83 8.35
CA HIS A 145 16.29 -9.40 8.59
C HIS A 145 14.90 -8.80 8.88
N PRO A 146 14.68 -8.10 10.01
CA PRO A 146 13.55 -7.19 10.14
C PRO A 146 13.61 -6.15 9.03
N ILE A 147 12.73 -6.30 8.04
CA ILE A 147 12.49 -5.31 6.99
C ILE A 147 11.39 -4.40 7.50
N GLU A 148 11.75 -3.15 7.76
CA GLU A 148 10.81 -2.18 8.35
C GLU A 148 9.85 -1.59 7.30
N THR A 149 10.35 -1.33 6.09
CA THR A 149 9.60 -0.70 5.00
C THR A 149 9.42 -1.68 3.84
N ARG A 150 8.17 -1.91 3.45
CA ARG A 150 7.85 -2.73 2.27
C ARG A 150 8.08 -1.94 0.97
N VAL A 151 8.64 -2.57 -0.06
CA VAL A 151 8.84 -1.91 -1.36
C VAL A 151 7.99 -2.58 -2.42
N PHE A 152 7.05 -1.82 -2.98
CA PHE A 152 6.23 -2.23 -4.11
C PHE A 152 6.79 -1.62 -5.38
N THR A 153 6.79 -2.39 -6.47
CA THR A 153 7.33 -1.92 -7.74
C THR A 153 6.37 -2.20 -8.87
N TYR A 154 6.05 -1.17 -9.65
CA TYR A 154 5.15 -1.20 -10.79
C TYR A 154 5.96 -0.88 -12.04
N MET A 155 6.15 -1.89 -12.89
CA MET A 155 6.74 -1.69 -14.21
C MET A 155 5.65 -1.26 -15.18
N ILE A 156 5.79 -0.09 -15.80
CA ILE A 156 4.80 0.44 -16.75
C ILE A 156 5.36 0.43 -18.16
N GLY A 157 4.60 -0.10 -19.11
CA GLY A 157 4.94 -0.05 -20.52
C GLY A 157 4.62 -1.34 -21.25
N ARG A 158 4.42 -1.23 -22.57
CA ARG A 158 4.15 -2.40 -23.44
C ARG A 158 5.43 -3.13 -23.84
N GLU A 159 6.53 -2.41 -23.96
CA GLU A 159 7.85 -2.96 -24.27
C GLU A 159 8.56 -3.28 -22.96
N LEU A 160 9.09 -4.50 -22.86
CA LEU A 160 9.73 -4.98 -21.66
C LEU A 160 11.24 -4.74 -21.73
N GLY A 161 11.74 -3.87 -20.87
CA GLY A 161 13.11 -4.00 -20.36
C GLY A 161 13.25 -5.26 -19.48
N ASP A 162 14.46 -5.58 -19.04
CA ASP A 162 14.67 -6.69 -18.09
C ASP A 162 14.06 -6.33 -16.71
N PRO A 163 13.00 -7.02 -16.25
CA PRO A 163 12.36 -6.72 -14.98
C PRO A 163 13.21 -7.16 -13.78
N LYS A 164 14.32 -7.87 -13.99
CA LYS A 164 15.15 -8.47 -12.94
C LYS A 164 15.48 -7.51 -11.81
N HIS A 165 15.93 -6.29 -12.12
CA HIS A 165 16.30 -5.32 -11.09
C HIS A 165 15.10 -4.80 -10.30
N ILE A 166 14.01 -4.45 -11.00
CA ILE A 166 12.77 -3.96 -10.38
C ILE A 166 12.13 -5.03 -9.50
N LYS A 167 11.97 -6.23 -10.06
CA LYS A 167 11.44 -7.40 -9.37
C LYS A 167 12.28 -7.72 -8.13
N TRP A 168 13.61 -7.77 -8.25
CA TRP A 168 14.52 -7.97 -7.12
C TRP A 168 14.30 -6.95 -5.98
N MET A 169 14.12 -5.66 -6.31
CA MET A 169 13.93 -4.62 -5.29
C MET A 169 12.67 -4.83 -4.47
N SER A 170 11.56 -5.24 -5.09
CA SER A 170 10.33 -5.50 -4.33
C SER A 170 10.45 -6.70 -3.39
N CYS A 171 11.02 -7.79 -3.87
CA CYS A 171 11.05 -9.05 -3.14
C CYS A 171 12.06 -9.05 -1.99
N ALA A 172 13.23 -8.44 -2.23
CA ALA A 172 14.22 -8.25 -1.19
C ALA A 172 13.72 -7.35 -0.04
N ASN A 173 12.59 -6.64 -0.24
CA ASN A 173 11.98 -5.76 0.75
C ASN A 173 10.53 -6.16 1.08
N LYS A 174 10.16 -7.46 1.02
CA LYS A 174 8.84 -7.98 1.43
C LYS A 174 7.62 -7.26 0.82
N GLY A 175 7.75 -6.72 -0.39
CA GLY A 175 6.64 -6.11 -1.12
C GLY A 175 6.16 -6.98 -2.27
N TYR A 176 5.71 -6.33 -3.35
CA TYR A 176 5.15 -6.99 -4.54
C TYR A 176 5.59 -6.30 -5.82
N TYR A 177 5.72 -7.08 -6.88
CA TYR A 177 6.02 -6.62 -8.23
C TYR A 177 4.81 -6.84 -9.13
N ALA A 178 4.40 -5.81 -9.85
CA ALA A 178 3.38 -5.92 -10.87
C ALA A 178 3.85 -5.24 -12.17
N HIS A 179 3.43 -5.81 -13.30
CA HIS A 179 3.64 -5.24 -14.63
C HIS A 179 2.31 -4.71 -15.16
N VAL A 180 2.28 -3.42 -15.48
CA VAL A 180 1.10 -2.72 -15.98
C VAL A 180 1.36 -2.35 -17.44
N SER A 181 0.77 -3.11 -18.35
CA SER A 181 0.99 -2.93 -19.79
C SER A 181 -0.10 -2.09 -20.45
N THR A 182 -1.31 -2.16 -19.90
CA THR A 182 -2.50 -1.47 -20.38
C THR A 182 -3.22 -0.72 -19.26
N LEU A 183 -4.23 0.09 -19.60
CA LEU A 183 -5.02 0.80 -18.60
C LEU A 183 -5.99 -0.14 -17.88
N GLU A 184 -6.40 -1.21 -18.57
CA GLU A 184 -7.26 -2.26 -18.06
C GLU A 184 -6.57 -3.04 -16.93
N ASP A 185 -5.25 -3.25 -17.05
CA ASP A 185 -4.41 -3.94 -16.07
C ASP A 185 -4.29 -3.19 -14.72
N ILE A 186 -4.57 -1.87 -14.71
CA ILE A 186 -4.28 -1.02 -13.54
C ILE A 186 -5.06 -1.48 -12.32
N GLN A 187 -6.34 -1.80 -12.48
CA GLN A 187 -7.21 -2.08 -11.33
C GLN A 187 -6.74 -3.31 -10.56
N GLU A 188 -6.48 -4.41 -11.27
CA GLU A 188 -6.07 -5.67 -10.66
C GLU A 188 -4.66 -5.54 -10.04
N ASN A 189 -3.71 -4.99 -10.79
CA ASN A 189 -2.32 -4.93 -10.35
C ASN A 189 -2.06 -3.89 -9.24
N VAL A 190 -2.77 -2.76 -9.25
CA VAL A 190 -2.56 -1.71 -8.24
C VAL A 190 -3.24 -2.07 -6.93
N GLU A 191 -4.23 -2.97 -6.89
CA GLU A 191 -4.89 -3.39 -5.65
C GLU A 191 -4.12 -4.50 -4.89
N ASP A 192 -3.17 -5.19 -5.54
CA ASP A 192 -2.40 -6.30 -4.94
C ASP A 192 -1.53 -5.91 -3.73
N TYR A 193 -1.27 -4.62 -3.49
CA TYR A 193 -0.61 -4.21 -2.25
C TYR A 193 -1.48 -4.46 -1.01
N ILE A 194 -2.80 -4.49 -1.14
CA ILE A 194 -3.74 -4.68 -0.02
C ILE A 194 -3.52 -6.05 0.64
N PRO A 195 -3.61 -7.20 -0.07
CA PRO A 195 -3.41 -8.50 0.57
C PRO A 195 -1.98 -8.64 1.14
N VAL A 196 -0.96 -8.05 0.51
CA VAL A 196 0.43 -8.09 1.02
C VAL A 196 0.57 -7.27 2.32
N THR A 197 -0.08 -6.11 2.39
CA THR A 197 -0.05 -5.27 3.59
C THR A 197 -0.91 -5.81 4.73
N ALA A 198 -1.95 -6.59 4.41
CA ALA A 198 -2.84 -7.23 5.36
C ALA A 198 -2.27 -8.50 6.00
N ARG A 199 -1.17 -9.08 5.48
CA ARG A 199 -0.57 -10.32 6.02
C ARG A 199 -0.36 -10.34 7.54
N PRO A 200 0.14 -9.27 8.20
CA PRO A 200 0.28 -9.29 9.65
C PRO A 200 -1.07 -9.48 10.36
N ILE A 201 -2.12 -8.78 9.93
CA ILE A 201 -3.49 -8.92 10.48
C ILE A 201 -3.96 -10.35 10.32
N ALA A 202 -3.73 -10.94 9.14
CA ALA A 202 -4.13 -12.29 8.83
C ALA A 202 -3.33 -13.33 9.64
N MET A 203 -2.02 -13.13 9.85
CA MET A 203 -1.15 -13.99 10.66
C MET A 203 -1.52 -13.98 12.14
N TYR A 204 -1.96 -12.85 12.67
CA TYR A 204 -2.46 -12.74 14.04
C TYR A 204 -3.88 -13.25 14.22
N ASN A 205 -4.56 -13.62 13.12
CA ASN A 205 -5.98 -13.90 13.08
C ASN A 205 -6.80 -12.80 13.79
N ASP A 206 -6.44 -11.55 13.52
CA ASP A 206 -7.02 -10.40 14.21
C ASP A 206 -8.27 -9.91 13.48
N HIS A 207 -9.37 -9.81 14.22
CA HIS A 207 -10.68 -9.41 13.71
C HIS A 207 -10.99 -7.98 14.16
N VAL A 208 -10.23 -7.03 13.62
CA VAL A 208 -10.43 -5.61 13.90
C VAL A 208 -11.72 -5.13 13.23
N THR A 209 -12.65 -4.61 14.04
CA THR A 209 -13.84 -3.90 13.55
C THR A 209 -13.48 -2.45 13.24
N VAL A 210 -13.70 -2.01 12.00
CA VAL A 210 -13.44 -0.65 11.55
C VAL A 210 -14.72 0.06 11.13
N TRP A 211 -14.78 1.36 11.41
CA TRP A 211 -15.89 2.23 11.02
C TRP A 211 -15.44 3.17 9.92
N SER A 212 -16.22 3.28 8.84
CA SER A 212 -15.95 4.22 7.78
C SER A 212 -16.24 5.65 8.21
N SER A 213 -15.69 6.63 7.48
CA SER A 213 -16.24 7.99 7.49
C SER A 213 -17.66 7.98 6.92
N VAL A 214 -18.43 9.03 7.20
CA VAL A 214 -19.76 9.22 6.60
C VAL A 214 -19.63 9.33 5.08
N PHE A 215 -20.48 8.60 4.36
CA PHE A 215 -20.58 8.67 2.90
C PHE A 215 -22.05 8.72 2.44
N LEU A 216 -22.26 9.05 1.16
CA LEU A 216 -23.59 9.09 0.56
C LEU A 216 -23.94 7.72 -0.03
N ASP A 217 -25.16 7.24 0.20
CA ASP A 217 -25.69 6.03 -0.47
C ASP A 217 -26.03 6.35 -1.94
N VAL A 218 -25.01 6.33 -2.81
CA VAL A 218 -25.14 6.69 -4.23
C VAL A 218 -25.75 5.54 -5.04
N GLU A 219 -25.46 4.29 -4.67
CA GLU A 219 -25.84 3.11 -5.46
C GLU A 219 -27.33 2.77 -5.35
N ARG A 220 -27.95 3.02 -4.19
CA ARG A 220 -29.41 2.81 -4.04
C ARG A 220 -30.26 3.98 -4.52
N THR A 221 -29.66 5.14 -4.78
CA THR A 221 -30.40 6.38 -5.12
C THR A 221 -30.19 6.88 -6.54
N LEU A 222 -29.10 6.50 -7.22
CA LEU A 222 -28.78 7.00 -8.56
C LEU A 222 -28.73 5.87 -9.61
N PRO A 223 -29.43 6.00 -10.75
CA PRO A 223 -29.21 5.14 -11.90
C PRO A 223 -27.89 5.55 -12.59
N ILE A 224 -26.78 5.08 -12.03
CA ILE A 224 -25.43 5.28 -12.58
C ILE A 224 -25.23 4.25 -13.70
N LYS A 225 -25.05 4.71 -14.94
CA LYS A 225 -24.80 3.82 -16.10
C LYS A 225 -23.35 3.35 -16.23
N THR A 226 -22.42 4.01 -15.55
CA THR A 226 -20.97 3.80 -15.73
C THR A 226 -20.23 4.06 -14.43
N TYR A 227 -19.53 3.05 -13.92
CA TYR A 227 -18.56 3.18 -12.82
C TYR A 227 -17.40 4.07 -13.30
N LYS A 228 -17.44 5.36 -12.97
CA LYS A 228 -16.36 6.30 -13.29
C LYS A 228 -15.73 6.73 -11.97
N TRP A 229 -14.51 6.27 -11.71
CA TRP A 229 -13.76 6.62 -10.52
C TRP A 229 -13.52 8.15 -10.48
N PHE A 230 -13.80 8.73 -9.31
CA PHE A 230 -13.82 10.15 -8.92
C PHE A 230 -12.86 11.15 -9.61
N PRO A 231 -13.16 12.46 -9.58
CA PRO A 231 -14.26 13.10 -8.84
C PRO A 231 -15.60 12.98 -9.57
N PHE A 232 -16.60 12.46 -8.86
CA PHE A 232 -18.00 12.50 -9.28
C PHE A 232 -18.39 13.95 -9.56
N LYS A 233 -18.69 14.28 -10.82
CA LYS A 233 -19.27 15.57 -11.17
C LYS A 233 -20.79 15.39 -11.23
N LEU A 234 -21.52 16.40 -10.77
CA LEU A 234 -22.97 16.46 -10.90
C LEU A 234 -23.43 16.31 -12.37
N SER A 235 -22.57 16.67 -13.33
CA SER A 235 -22.77 16.47 -14.77
C SER A 235 -22.68 15.02 -15.24
N ASP A 236 -22.16 14.10 -14.43
CA ASP A 236 -22.08 12.66 -14.73
C ASP A 236 -23.42 11.95 -14.43
N LEU A 237 -24.39 12.66 -13.86
CA LEU A 237 -25.76 12.18 -13.72
C LEU A 237 -26.41 12.05 -15.10
N SER A 238 -27.01 10.89 -15.38
CA SER A 238 -27.82 10.68 -16.58
C SER A 238 -29.18 11.41 -16.55
N MET A 239 -29.37 12.30 -15.58
CA MET A 239 -30.65 12.91 -15.20
C MET A 239 -30.45 14.38 -14.84
N SER A 240 -31.42 15.23 -15.16
CA SER A 240 -31.40 16.64 -14.77
C SER A 240 -31.63 16.82 -13.25
N MET A 241 -31.24 17.98 -12.70
CA MET A 241 -31.44 18.28 -11.28
C MET A 241 -32.93 18.24 -10.85
N ASP A 242 -33.83 18.61 -11.75
CA ASP A 242 -35.28 18.56 -11.50
C ASP A 242 -35.83 17.13 -11.58
N GLU A 243 -35.27 16.30 -12.45
CA GLU A 243 -35.62 14.89 -12.53
C GLU A 243 -35.09 14.10 -11.32
N PHE A 244 -33.90 14.45 -10.83
CA PHE A 244 -33.35 13.94 -9.58
C PHE A 244 -34.26 14.27 -8.38
N LYS A 245 -34.67 15.54 -8.21
CA LYS A 245 -35.57 15.95 -7.12
C LYS A 245 -36.92 15.23 -7.12
N ASN A 246 -37.44 14.89 -8.31
CA ASN A 246 -38.77 14.31 -8.45
C ASN A 246 -38.81 12.77 -8.51
N LYS A 247 -37.73 12.11 -8.93
CA LYS A 247 -37.68 10.64 -9.10
C LYS A 247 -36.70 9.92 -8.17
N SER A 248 -35.73 10.62 -7.57
CA SER A 248 -34.76 9.95 -6.68
C SER A 248 -35.36 9.71 -5.30
N LYS A 249 -35.05 8.54 -4.73
CA LYS A 249 -35.22 8.32 -3.30
C LYS A 249 -34.36 9.34 -2.54
N PRO A 250 -34.78 9.80 -1.35
CA PRO A 250 -33.97 10.69 -0.53
C PRO A 250 -32.57 10.10 -0.34
N VAL A 251 -31.53 10.91 -0.59
CA VAL A 251 -30.15 10.50 -0.36
C VAL A 251 -29.91 10.37 1.13
N HIS A 252 -29.43 9.21 1.54
CA HIS A 252 -29.11 8.93 2.93
C HIS A 252 -27.60 9.01 3.16
N LEU A 253 -27.22 9.67 4.25
CA LEU A 253 -25.87 9.57 4.79
C LEU A 253 -25.76 8.23 5.52
N MET A 254 -24.71 7.48 5.19
CA MET A 254 -24.43 6.15 5.71
C MET A 254 -23.05 6.12 6.37
N ILE A 255 -22.86 5.16 7.25
CA ILE A 255 -21.56 4.69 7.74
C ILE A 255 -21.51 3.18 7.54
N SER A 256 -20.33 2.62 7.30
CA SER A 256 -20.13 1.17 7.20
C SER A 256 -19.32 0.70 8.39
N ILE A 257 -19.75 -0.41 8.99
CA ILE A 257 -18.93 -1.20 9.89
C ILE A 257 -18.38 -2.36 9.09
N ALA A 258 -17.07 -2.60 9.12
CA ALA A 258 -16.45 -3.70 8.41
C ALA A 258 -15.50 -4.51 9.29
N GLN A 259 -15.37 -5.80 8.97
CA GLN A 259 -14.43 -6.74 9.59
C GLN A 259 -13.73 -7.57 8.50
N PRO A 260 -12.42 -7.86 8.64
CA PRO A 260 -11.71 -8.72 7.69
C PRO A 260 -12.17 -10.18 7.81
N VAL A 261 -12.28 -10.83 6.65
CA VAL A 261 -12.51 -12.27 6.50
C VAL A 261 -11.16 -12.90 6.17
N LEU A 262 -10.70 -13.80 7.03
CA LEU A 262 -9.38 -14.43 6.95
C LEU A 262 -9.54 -15.91 6.60
N ASN A 263 -8.56 -16.45 5.87
CA ASN A 263 -8.55 -17.88 5.59
C ASN A 263 -8.22 -18.65 6.88
N PRO A 264 -9.05 -19.60 7.32
CA PRO A 264 -8.79 -20.37 8.54
C PRO A 264 -7.49 -21.18 8.42
N PRO A 265 -6.77 -21.40 9.54
CA PRO A 265 -5.45 -22.06 9.57
C PRO A 265 -5.42 -23.56 9.21
N GLN A 266 -6.49 -24.12 8.62
CA GLN A 266 -6.59 -25.55 8.31
C GLN A 266 -6.08 -25.92 6.90
N ASP A 267 -5.96 -24.96 5.98
CA ASP A 267 -5.51 -25.20 4.62
C ASP A 267 -4.00 -24.92 4.45
N LYS A 268 -3.20 -26.00 4.46
CA LYS A 268 -1.71 -26.01 4.41
C LYS A 268 -1.04 -25.24 3.26
N LYS A 269 -1.80 -24.67 2.33
CA LYS A 269 -1.29 -24.02 1.11
C LYS A 269 -1.45 -22.49 1.13
N ASP A 270 -2.42 -21.99 1.90
CA ASP A 270 -2.89 -20.60 1.87
C ASP A 270 -3.22 -20.08 3.28
N GLU A 271 -2.43 -20.46 4.29
CA GLU A 271 -2.64 -20.02 5.66
C GLU A 271 -2.52 -18.49 5.77
N ASN A 272 -3.42 -17.88 6.55
CA ASN A 272 -3.31 -16.48 6.98
C ASN A 272 -3.31 -15.46 5.81
N ILE A 273 -4.27 -15.60 4.90
CA ILE A 273 -4.53 -14.65 3.82
C ILE A 273 -5.85 -13.90 4.08
N LEU A 274 -5.89 -12.62 3.72
CA LEU A 274 -7.12 -11.84 3.66
C LEU A 274 -7.97 -12.31 2.46
N LEU A 275 -9.12 -12.91 2.74
CA LEU A 275 -10.09 -13.32 1.70
C LEU A 275 -10.96 -12.16 1.24
N GLY A 276 -11.21 -11.19 2.13
CA GLY A 276 -12.02 -10.02 1.84
C GLY A 276 -12.45 -9.29 3.11
N ALA A 277 -13.45 -8.43 2.98
CA ALA A 277 -14.08 -7.76 4.11
C ALA A 277 -15.60 -7.97 4.05
N VAL A 278 -16.21 -8.19 5.21
CA VAL A 278 -17.66 -8.17 5.36
C VAL A 278 -18.04 -6.88 6.06
N GLY A 279 -19.10 -6.22 5.60
CA GLY A 279 -19.56 -4.98 6.20
C GLY A 279 -21.07 -4.77 6.13
N VAL A 280 -21.55 -3.89 7.01
CA VAL A 280 -22.95 -3.51 7.12
C VAL A 280 -23.06 -1.99 7.11
N ASP A 281 -23.91 -1.46 6.24
CA ASP A 281 -24.18 -0.04 6.14
C ASP A 281 -25.32 0.39 7.06
N ILE A 282 -25.08 1.44 7.84
CA ILE A 282 -26.02 2.00 8.81
C ILE A 282 -26.34 3.44 8.42
N PRO A 283 -27.63 3.79 8.23
CA PRO A 283 -28.03 5.18 8.06
C PRO A 283 -27.69 6.02 9.28
N VAL A 284 -27.04 7.17 9.08
CA VAL A 284 -26.70 8.12 10.15
C VAL A 284 -27.94 8.58 10.92
N LYS A 285 -29.09 8.67 10.23
CA LYS A 285 -30.37 9.00 10.86
C LYS A 285 -30.75 8.04 11.99
N LEU A 286 -30.47 6.74 11.86
CA LEU A 286 -30.75 5.77 12.92
C LEU A 286 -29.93 6.06 14.17
N LEU A 287 -28.70 6.55 14.03
CA LEU A 287 -27.87 6.90 15.18
C LEU A 287 -28.39 8.12 15.94
N GLN A 288 -29.02 9.05 15.24
CA GLN A 288 -29.62 10.25 15.85
C GLN A 288 -30.84 9.91 16.71
N GLU A 289 -31.45 8.74 16.53
CA GLU A 289 -32.58 8.28 17.34
C GLU A 289 -32.14 7.77 18.73
N PHE A 290 -30.83 7.57 18.95
CA PHE A 290 -30.25 7.07 20.20
C PHE A 290 -29.49 8.14 21.02
N SER A 291 -29.51 9.41 20.60
CA SER A 291 -28.89 10.55 21.31
C SER A 291 -29.91 11.36 22.10
#